data_AF-A0A197SG37-F1
#
_entry.id   AF-A0A197SG37-F1
#
_cell.length_a   1.000
_cell.length_b   1.000
_cell.length_c   1.000
_cell.angle_alpha   90.00
_cell.angle_beta   90.00
_cell.angle_gamma   90.00
#
_symmetry.space_group_name_H-M   'P 1'
#
loop_
_entity.id
_entity.type
_entity.pdbx_description
1 polymer ?
#
loop_
_entity_poly.entity_id
_entity_poly.type
_entity_poly.pdbx_seq_one_letter_code
_entity_poly.pdbx_strand_id
1 'polypeptide(L)'
;MAPVFALEAILRLQGGCCAVACTSGVSEWPADGRELTRVEYDVAAGKIAALWQRIGFQSFADGVYLRDTALDYSEFLRARRVDLAQLLAEFRAARR
;
A
#
# COMPACT_ATOMS: atom_id res chain seq x y z
N MET A 1 9.53 -6.81 2.46
CA MET A 1 9.38 -6.26 3.83
C MET A 1 9.08 -4.77 3.86
N ALA A 2 9.66 -3.94 2.99
CA ALA A 2 9.35 -2.49 2.94
C ALA A 2 7.85 -2.14 2.90
N PRO A 3 6.98 -2.86 2.15
CA PRO A 3 5.54 -2.56 2.12
C PRO A 3 4.83 -2.80 3.46
N VAL A 4 5.27 -3.81 4.22
CA VAL A 4 4.73 -4.16 5.55
C VAL A 4 5.04 -3.08 6.57
N PHE A 5 6.25 -2.52 6.53
CA PHE A 5 6.65 -1.44 7.44
C PHE A 5 6.05 -0.09 7.07
N ALA A 6 5.96 0.24 5.78
CA ALA A 6 5.26 1.42 5.32
C ALA A 6 3.77 1.37 5.74
N LEU A 7 3.14 0.20 5.60
CA LEU A 7 1.78 -0.02 6.08
C LEU A 7 1.68 0.25 7.59
N GLU A 8 2.50 -0.39 8.43
CA GLU A 8 2.41 -0.20 9.88
C GLU A 8 2.68 1.25 10.32
N ALA A 9 3.57 1.98 9.63
CA ALA A 9 3.80 3.40 9.88
C ALA A 9 2.56 4.25 9.58
N ILE A 10 1.89 4.00 8.45
CA ILE A 10 0.64 4.66 8.04
C ILE A 10 -0.50 4.36 9.03
N LEU A 11 -0.60 3.12 9.51
CA LEU A 11 -1.65 2.70 10.45
C LEU A 11 -1.48 3.34 11.84
N ARG A 12 -0.30 3.89 12.17
CA ARG A 12 0.04 4.49 13.48
C ARG A 12 0.05 6.03 13.47
N LEU A 13 -0.31 6.66 12.36
CA LEU A 13 -0.43 8.11 12.31
C LEU A 13 -1.40 8.59 13.40
N GLN A 14 -0.96 9.57 14.19
CA GLN A 14 -1.77 10.16 15.26
C GLN A 14 -2.99 10.87 14.65
N GLY A 15 -4.08 10.91 15.40
CA GLY A 15 -5.26 11.68 15.01
C GLY A 15 -4.91 13.15 14.80
N GLY A 16 -5.33 13.70 13.67
CA GLY A 16 -5.00 15.08 13.24
C GLY A 16 -3.78 15.18 12.32
N CYS A 17 -3.10 14.08 12.01
CA CYS A 17 -2.09 14.02 10.95
C CYS A 17 -2.73 13.80 9.56
N CYS A 18 -2.05 14.20 8.48
CA CYS A 18 -2.43 13.85 7.11
C CYS A 18 -1.41 12.86 6.55
N ALA A 19 -1.89 11.78 5.92
CA ALA A 19 -1.03 10.86 5.18
C ALA A 19 -1.17 11.12 3.68
N VAL A 20 -0.04 11.18 2.98
CA VAL A 20 0.02 11.27 1.52
C VAL A 20 0.74 10.04 1.00
N ALA A 21 0.12 9.34 0.07
CA ALA A 21 0.75 8.27 -0.69
C ALA A 21 0.74 8.64 -2.18
N CYS A 22 1.86 8.40 -2.84
CA CYS A 22 1.96 8.54 -4.29
C CYS A 22 2.18 7.15 -4.89
N THR A 23 1.61 6.88 -6.07
CA THR A 23 2.07 5.76 -6.89
C THR A 23 3.57 5.88 -7.10
N SER A 24 4.33 4.89 -6.63
CA SER A 24 5.76 4.83 -6.87
C SER A 24 6.02 4.64 -8.36
N GLY A 25 7.10 5.22 -8.87
CA GLY A 25 7.63 4.83 -10.19
C GLY A 25 7.96 3.33 -10.23
N VAL A 26 8.14 2.81 -11.45
CA VAL A 26 8.48 1.40 -11.68
C VAL A 26 9.79 1.06 -10.95
N SER A 27 9.74 0.12 -10.01
CA SER A 27 10.92 -0.33 -9.24
C SER A 27 11.36 -1.75 -9.59
N GLU A 28 10.52 -2.50 -10.32
CA GLU A 28 10.82 -3.84 -10.84
C GLU A 28 10.56 -3.83 -12.35
N TRP A 29 11.59 -4.20 -13.11
CA TRP A 29 11.49 -4.39 -14.55
C TRP A 29 11.28 -5.88 -14.86
N PRO A 30 10.64 -6.21 -15.99
CA PRO A 30 10.70 -7.53 -16.59
C PRO A 30 12.13 -8.11 -16.60
N ALA A 31 12.25 -9.44 -16.48
CA ALA A 31 13.55 -10.12 -16.36
C ALA A 31 14.47 -9.92 -17.59
N ASP A 32 13.89 -9.62 -18.74
CA ASP A 32 14.57 -9.25 -19.98
C ASP A 32 14.99 -7.76 -20.01
N GLY A 33 14.72 -7.01 -18.94
CA GLY A 33 15.12 -5.61 -18.77
C GLY A 33 14.34 -4.62 -19.63
N ARG A 34 13.29 -5.06 -20.35
CA ARG A 34 12.53 -4.17 -21.21
C ARG A 34 11.69 -3.19 -20.40
N GLU A 35 11.32 -2.09 -21.04
CA GLU A 35 10.37 -1.17 -20.43
C GLU A 35 8.98 -1.81 -20.30
N LEU A 36 8.26 -1.42 -19.24
CA LEU A 36 6.85 -1.77 -19.12
C LEU A 36 6.06 -1.04 -20.21
N THR A 37 5.18 -1.78 -20.88
CA THR A 37 4.19 -1.18 -21.76
C THR A 37 3.21 -0.34 -20.95
N ARG A 38 2.51 0.59 -21.61
CA ARG A 38 1.50 1.43 -20.94
C ARG A 38 0.42 0.59 -20.24
N VAL A 39 -0.01 -0.50 -20.88
CA VAL A 39 -1.02 -1.42 -20.31
C VAL A 39 -0.50 -2.09 -19.04
N GLU A 40 0.75 -2.55 -19.03
CA GLU A 40 1.35 -3.18 -17.86
C GLU A 40 1.53 -2.19 -16.72
N TYR A 41 1.93 -0.96 -17.05
CA TYR A 41 1.99 0.13 -16.08
C TYR A 41 0.61 0.41 -15.47
N ASP A 42 -0.43 0.53 -16.29
CA ASP A 42 -1.79 0.83 -15.83
C ASP A 42 -2.35 -0.32 -14.95
N VAL A 43 -2.05 -1.58 -15.28
CA VAL A 43 -2.40 -2.74 -14.44
C VAL A 43 -1.68 -2.69 -13.09
N ALA A 44 -0.38 -2.38 -13.07
CA ALA A 44 0.38 -2.26 -11.84
C ALA A 44 -0.12 -1.08 -10.98
N ALA A 45 -0.34 0.08 -11.60
CA ALA A 45 -0.91 1.26 -10.95
C ALA A 45 -2.28 0.97 -10.36
N GLY A 46 -3.13 0.22 -11.06
CA GLY A 46 -4.44 -0.22 -10.57
C GLY A 46 -4.34 -1.12 -9.32
N LYS A 47 -3.39 -2.05 -9.28
CA LYS A 47 -3.13 -2.89 -8.08
C LYS A 47 -2.67 -2.05 -6.89
N ILE A 48 -1.78 -1.08 -7.11
CA ILE A 48 -1.29 -0.17 -6.08
C ILE A 48 -2.42 0.72 -5.56
N ALA A 49 -3.24 1.27 -6.46
CA ALA A 49 -4.40 2.07 -6.12
C ALA A 49 -5.39 1.30 -5.24
N ALA A 50 -5.71 0.06 -5.63
CA ALA A 50 -6.59 -0.82 -4.86
C ALA A 50 -6.02 -1.13 -3.47
N LEU A 51 -4.70 -1.30 -3.35
CA LEU A 51 -4.04 -1.48 -2.06
C LEU A 51 -4.20 -0.25 -1.16
N TRP A 52 -3.96 0.95 -1.68
CA TRP A 52 -4.11 2.19 -0.92
C TRP A 52 -5.54 2.39 -0.42
N GLN A 53 -6.51 2.15 -1.29
CA GLN A 53 -7.93 2.23 -0.91
C GLN A 53 -8.30 1.20 0.16
N ARG A 54 -7.76 -0.02 0.05
CA ARG A 54 -7.99 -1.11 1.03
C ARG A 54 -7.38 -0.81 2.41
N ILE A 55 -6.55 0.22 2.56
CA ILE A 55 -5.99 0.69 3.83
C ILE A 55 -6.47 2.11 4.21
N GLY A 56 -7.50 2.61 3.54
CA GLY A 56 -8.25 3.80 3.95
C GLY A 56 -7.80 5.11 3.29
N PHE A 57 -6.98 5.06 2.25
CA PHE A 57 -6.72 6.23 1.43
C PHE A 57 -7.82 6.45 0.39
N GLN A 58 -8.06 7.70 0.05
CA GLN A 58 -8.93 8.12 -1.03
C GLN A 58 -8.10 8.74 -2.17
N SER A 59 -8.55 8.53 -3.41
CA SER A 59 -7.93 9.15 -4.57
C SER A 59 -8.10 10.67 -4.50
N PHE A 60 -7.04 11.42 -4.74
CA PHE A 60 -7.08 12.88 -4.84
C PHE A 60 -6.90 13.33 -6.29
N ALA A 61 -5.68 13.21 -6.84
CA ALA A 61 -5.36 13.56 -8.24
C ALA A 61 -4.04 12.91 -8.67
N ASP A 62 -3.88 12.56 -9.95
CA ASP A 62 -2.59 12.19 -10.56
C ASP A 62 -1.80 11.10 -9.81
N GLY A 63 -2.47 10.07 -9.31
CA GLY A 63 -1.84 8.99 -8.54
C GLY A 63 -1.44 9.39 -7.11
N VAL A 64 -1.89 10.55 -6.64
CA VAL A 64 -1.82 11.00 -5.25
C VAL A 64 -3.08 10.56 -4.50
N TYR A 65 -2.86 10.02 -3.31
CA TYR A 65 -3.88 9.53 -2.41
C TYR A 65 -3.74 10.18 -1.05
N LEU A 66 -4.87 10.52 -0.44
CA LEU A 66 -4.93 11.17 0.87
C LEU A 66 -5.66 10.27 1.86
N ARG A 67 -5.21 10.28 3.11
CA ARG A 67 -5.92 9.66 4.22
C ARG A 67 -6.08 10.68 5.35
N ASP A 68 -7.33 10.98 5.68
CA ASP A 68 -7.69 11.73 6.87
C ASP A 68 -7.59 10.82 8.10
N THR A 69 -6.80 11.21 9.10
CA THR A 69 -6.63 10.42 10.33
C THR A 69 -7.55 10.87 11.46
N ALA A 70 -8.33 11.93 11.25
CA ALA A 70 -9.34 12.40 12.21
C ALA A 70 -10.59 11.50 12.23
N LEU A 71 -10.82 10.73 11.17
CA LEU A 71 -11.89 9.72 11.11
C LEU A 71 -11.49 8.47 11.90
N ASP A 72 -12.42 7.90 12.66
CA ASP A 72 -12.18 6.68 13.43
C ASP A 72 -12.13 5.44 12.50
N TYR A 73 -10.93 4.90 12.33
CA TYR A 73 -10.68 3.68 11.57
C TYR A 73 -10.28 2.50 12.47
N SER A 74 -10.47 2.59 13.79
CA SER A 74 -9.88 1.64 14.75
C SER A 74 -10.21 0.18 14.47
N GLU A 75 -11.45 -0.12 14.08
CA GLU A 75 -11.90 -1.48 13.72
C GLU A 75 -11.23 -1.98 12.44
N PHE A 76 -11.24 -1.14 11.41
CA PHE A 76 -10.57 -1.42 10.14
C PHE A 76 -9.05 -1.65 10.31
N LEU A 77 -8.39 -0.83 11.13
CA LEU A 77 -6.97 -0.98 11.47
C LEU A 77 -6.70 -2.31 12.20
N ARG A 78 -7.60 -2.75 13.08
CA ARG A 78 -7.49 -4.07 13.74
C ARG A 78 -7.58 -5.20 12.73
N ALA A 79 -8.52 -5.16 11.80
CA ALA A 79 -8.65 -6.17 10.75
C ALA A 79 -7.39 -6.25 9.87
N ARG A 80 -6.85 -5.09 9.46
CA ARG A 80 -5.61 -5.05 8.65
C ARG A 80 -4.37 -5.59 9.38
N ARG A 81 -4.30 -5.48 10.71
CA ARG A 81 -3.22 -6.09 11.50
C ARG A 81 -3.26 -7.62 11.47
N VAL A 82 -4.44 -8.23 11.38
CA VAL A 82 -4.56 -9.69 11.23
C VAL A 82 -4.00 -10.14 9.89
N ASP A 83 -4.41 -9.47 8.80
CA ASP A 83 -3.87 -9.74 7.46
C ASP A 83 -2.34 -9.58 7.41
N LEU A 84 -1.82 -8.55 8.08
CA LEU A 84 -0.39 -8.29 8.14
C LEU A 84 0.36 -9.39 8.88
N ALA A 85 -0.18 -9.87 9.99
CA ALA A 85 0.40 -10.98 10.74
C ALA A 85 0.43 -12.27 9.91
N GLN A 86 -0.63 -12.53 9.15
CA GLN A 86 -0.69 -13.69 8.25
C GLN A 86 0.36 -13.61 7.13
N LEU A 87 0.43 -12.48 6.42
CA LEU A 87 1.44 -12.24 5.38
C LEU A 87 2.87 -12.41 5.91
N LEU A 88 3.14 -11.92 7.12
CA LEU A 88 4.44 -12.05 7.77
C LEU A 88 4.77 -13.52 8.08
N ALA A 89 3.77 -14.31 8.49
CA ALA A 89 3.93 -15.74 8.75
C ALA A 89 4.22 -16.52 7.46
N GLU A 90 3.46 -16.27 6.39
CA GLU A 90 3.67 -16.88 5.06
C GLU A 90 5.07 -16.56 4.51
N PHE A 91 5.51 -15.31 4.59
CA PHE A 91 6.86 -14.90 4.17
C PHE A 91 7.96 -15.61 4.97
N ARG A 92 7.77 -15.78 6.29
CA ARG A 92 8.73 -16.51 7.14
C ARG A 92 8.77 -18.00 6.79
N ALA A 93 7.64 -18.59 6.44
CA ALA A 93 7.56 -19.99 6.03
C ALA A 93 8.24 -20.22 4.67
N ALA A 94 8.05 -19.32 3.70
CA ALA A 94 8.67 -19.40 2.38
C ALA A 94 10.21 -19.18 2.37
N ARG A 95 10.79 -18.71 3.48
CA ARG A 95 12.25 -18.56 3.66
C ARG A 95 12.92 -19.69 4.43
N ARG A 96 12.15 -20.69 4.89
CA ARG A 96 12.68 -21.94 5.47
C ARG A 96 12.77 -23.00 4.39
#